data_AF-A0A8J4U5F8-F1
#
_entry.id   AF-A0A8J4U5F8-F1
#
_cell.length_a   1.000
_cell.length_b   1.000
_cell.length_c   1.000
_cell.angle_alpha   90.00
_cell.angle_beta   90.00
_cell.angle_gamma   90.00
#
_symmetry.space_group_name_H-M   'P 1'
#
loop_
_entity.id
_entity.type
_entity.pdbx_description
1 polymer ?
#
loop_
_entity_poly.entity_id
_entity_poly.type
_entity_poly.pdbx_seq_one_letter_code
_entity_poly.pdbx_strand_id
1 'polypeptide(L)'
;MKLLTHNMLTSHVKGVIKGYPLLIKATEVKVNEVEFNPQFVTRMIPKLEWSALIHAAEGLGYLQDLPSTPAANYENDEDFLRKVHRVLLE
;
A
#
# COMPACT_ATOMS: atom_id res chain seq x y z
N MET A 1 -11.52 -3.83 1.07
CA MET A 1 -10.28 -4.63 1.22
C MET A 1 -9.15 -3.65 1.48
N LYS A 2 -8.28 -3.93 2.45
CA LYS A 2 -7.11 -3.08 2.75
C LYS A 2 -6.08 -3.19 1.62
N LEU A 3 -5.39 -2.10 1.28
CA LEU A 3 -4.37 -2.13 0.22
C LEU A 3 -3.19 -3.04 0.58
N LEU A 4 -2.93 -3.26 1.87
CA LEU A 4 -1.98 -4.27 2.30
C LEU A 4 -2.30 -5.66 1.72
N THR A 5 -3.58 -6.06 1.73
CA THR A 5 -4.00 -7.35 1.17
C THR A 5 -3.77 -7.37 -0.34
N HIS A 6 -4.15 -6.30 -1.04
CA HIS A 6 -3.95 -6.16 -2.49
C HIS A 6 -2.48 -6.32 -2.88
N ASN A 7 -1.57 -5.71 -2.12
CA ASN A 7 -0.13 -5.75 -2.39
C ASN A 7 0.45 -7.18 -2.32
N MET A 8 -0.24 -8.12 -1.67
CA MET A 8 0.13 -9.53 -1.54
C MET A 8 -0.56 -10.44 -2.56
N LEU A 9 -1.50 -9.93 -3.37
CA LEU A 9 -2.26 -10.75 -4.33
C LEU A 9 -1.52 -10.84 -5.68
N THR A 10 -1.44 -12.05 -6.22
CA THR A 10 -0.83 -12.35 -7.53
C THR A 10 -1.76 -13.23 -8.34
N SER A 11 -1.82 -13.01 -9.66
CA SER A 11 -2.55 -13.88 -10.59
C SER A 11 -1.76 -15.16 -10.86
N HIS A 12 -2.42 -16.30 -10.71
CA HIS A 12 -1.89 -17.64 -11.01
C HIS A 12 -2.63 -18.32 -12.16
N VAL A 13 -3.30 -17.55 -13.04
CA VAL A 13 -3.99 -18.09 -14.21
C VAL A 13 -2.98 -18.82 -15.11
N LYS A 14 -3.37 -20.01 -15.60
CA LYS A 14 -2.50 -20.83 -16.47
C LYS A 14 -2.04 -20.03 -17.69
N GLY A 15 -0.73 -19.94 -17.90
CA GLY A 15 -0.12 -19.21 -19.01
C GLY A 15 0.19 -17.73 -18.73
N VAL A 16 0.00 -17.24 -17.51
CA VAL A 16 0.36 -15.86 -17.15
C VAL A 16 1.88 -15.67 -17.13
N ILE A 17 2.37 -14.63 -17.81
CA ILE A 17 3.80 -14.27 -17.85
C ILE A 17 4.15 -13.27 -16.74
N LYS A 18 3.23 -12.33 -16.44
CA LYS A 18 3.35 -11.35 -15.34
C LYS A 18 2.04 -11.32 -14.57
N GLY A 19 2.02 -12.01 -13.42
CA GLY A 19 0.83 -12.10 -12.56
C GLY A 19 0.69 -10.97 -11.54
N TYR A 20 1.69 -10.08 -11.45
CA TYR A 20 1.80 -9.05 -10.44
C TYR A 20 2.29 -7.72 -11.05
N PRO A 21 1.81 -6.56 -10.58
CA PRO A 21 0.70 -6.37 -9.63
C PRO A 21 -0.68 -6.54 -10.28
N LEU A 22 -1.71 -6.78 -9.47
CA LEU A 22 -3.09 -6.79 -9.94
C LEU A 22 -3.59 -5.36 -10.12
N LEU A 23 -4.32 -5.10 -11.21
CA LEU A 23 -4.94 -3.80 -11.44
C LEU A 23 -6.18 -3.65 -10.56
N ILE A 24 -6.24 -2.58 -9.76
CA ILE A 24 -7.39 -2.26 -8.91
C ILE A 24 -8.31 -1.25 -9.62
N LYS A 25 -9.62 -1.53 -9.60
CA LYS A 25 -10.68 -0.60 -10.01
C LYS A 25 -11.76 -0.65 -8.94
N ALA A 26 -11.74 0.31 -8.02
CA ALA A 26 -12.77 0.39 -6.99
C ALA A 26 -14.00 1.13 -7.52
N THR A 27 -15.17 0.60 -7.20
CA THR A 27 -16.46 1.28 -7.41
C THR A 27 -16.88 2.06 -6.16
N GLU A 28 -16.49 1.60 -4.98
CA GLU A 28 -16.76 2.22 -3.69
C GLU A 28 -15.51 2.08 -2.81
N VAL A 29 -15.13 3.16 -2.11
CA VAL A 29 -14.03 3.17 -1.15
C VAL A 29 -14.56 3.71 0.17
N LYS A 30 -14.22 3.05 1.28
CA LYS A 30 -14.56 3.49 2.64
C LYS A 30 -13.29 3.53 3.46
N VAL A 31 -13.06 4.65 4.14
CA VAL A 31 -11.98 4.81 5.10
C VAL A 31 -12.47 4.27 6.44
N ASN A 32 -11.76 3.30 7.01
CA ASN A 32 -12.05 2.77 8.34
C ASN A 32 -10.86 3.01 9.23
N GLU A 33 -11.03 3.85 10.26
CA GLU A 33 -9.96 4.17 11.19
C GLU A 33 -9.42 2.92 11.89
N VAL A 34 -8.09 2.81 11.95
CA VAL A 34 -7.39 1.73 12.65
C VAL A 34 -6.36 2.35 13.56
N GLU A 35 -6.20 1.79 14.76
CA GLU A 35 -5.16 2.23 15.69
C GLU A 35 -3.78 2.21 15.03
N PHE A 36 -3.11 3.38 15.06
CA PHE A 36 -1.80 3.54 14.46
C PHE A 36 -0.74 2.77 15.26
N ASN A 37 -0.04 1.85 14.59
CA ASN A 37 1.05 1.08 15.17
C ASN A 37 2.33 1.29 14.34
N PRO A 38 3.25 2.19 14.76
CA PRO A 38 4.45 2.52 14.00
C PRO A 38 5.36 1.29 13.81
N GLN A 39 5.55 0.46 14.83
CA GLN A 39 6.36 -0.76 14.72
C GLN A 39 5.82 -1.73 13.67
N PHE A 40 4.50 -1.85 13.53
CA PHE A 40 3.90 -2.66 12.48
C PHE A 40 4.23 -2.09 11.09
N VAL A 41 3.98 -0.80 10.88
CA VAL A 41 4.20 -0.14 9.59
C VAL A 41 5.68 -0.22 9.17
N THR A 42 6.60 0.12 10.07
CA THR A 42 8.05 0.05 9.84
C THR A 42 8.50 -1.35 9.40
N ARG A 43 7.97 -2.41 10.02
CA ARG A 43 8.28 -3.80 9.65
C ARG A 43 7.64 -4.27 8.35
N MET A 44 6.57 -3.60 7.91
CA MET A 44 5.85 -3.92 6.69
C MET A 44 6.46 -3.25 5.47
N ILE A 45 6.91 -2.00 5.57
CA ILE A 45 7.55 -1.26 4.47
C ILE A 45 8.56 -2.08 3.65
N PRO A 46 9.54 -2.79 4.23
CA PRO A 46 10.52 -3.57 3.45
C PRO A 46 9.93 -4.81 2.77
N LYS A 47 8.72 -5.24 3.16
CA LYS A 47 8.01 -6.38 2.57
C LYS A 47 6.99 -5.97 1.50
N LEU A 48 6.77 -4.67 1.34
CA LEU A 48 5.82 -4.14 0.36
C LEU A 48 6.52 -3.96 -0.98
N GLU A 49 5.82 -4.32 -2.02
CA GLU A 49 6.14 -3.85 -3.36
C GLU A 49 5.63 -2.42 -3.48
N TRP A 50 6.54 -1.46 -3.26
CA TRP A 50 6.19 -0.04 -3.17
C TRP A 50 5.55 0.49 -4.46
N SER A 51 6.09 0.11 -5.61
CA SER A 51 5.55 0.52 -6.92
C SER A 51 4.11 0.07 -7.11
N ALA A 52 3.78 -1.16 -6.70
CA ALA A 52 2.43 -1.71 -6.74
C ALA A 52 1.48 -0.99 -5.79
N LEU A 53 1.96 -0.61 -4.59
CA LEU A 53 1.17 0.17 -3.63
C LEU A 53 0.85 1.56 -4.20
N ILE A 54 1.84 2.25 -4.80
CA ILE A 54 1.66 3.56 -5.41
C ILE A 54 0.65 3.49 -6.57
N HIS A 55 0.78 2.52 -7.46
CA HIS A 55 -0.19 2.31 -8.55
C HIS A 55 -1.60 2.02 -8.01
N ALA A 56 -1.71 1.24 -6.94
CA ALA A 56 -3.00 0.96 -6.32
C ALA A 56 -3.61 2.20 -5.66
N ALA A 57 -2.80 2.99 -4.95
CA ALA A 57 -3.22 4.26 -4.35
C ALA A 57 -3.63 5.28 -5.41
N GLU A 58 -2.93 5.35 -6.55
CA GLU A 58 -3.30 6.16 -7.70
C GLU A 58 -4.68 5.79 -8.25
N GLY A 59 -4.93 4.50 -8.44
CA GLY A 59 -6.21 3.99 -8.92
C GLY A 59 -7.40 4.28 -7.99
N LEU A 60 -7.13 4.63 -6.73
CA LEU A 60 -8.12 5.02 -5.73
C LEU A 60 -8.18 6.54 -5.49
N GLY A 61 -7.28 7.33 -6.08
CA GLY A 61 -7.21 8.79 -5.89
C GLY A 61 -6.45 9.25 -4.64
N TYR A 62 -5.71 8.36 -3.96
CA TYR A 62 -4.96 8.64 -2.72
C TYR A 62 -3.45 8.83 -2.92
N LEU A 63 -2.98 9.06 -4.16
CA LEU A 63 -1.55 9.22 -4.47
C LEU A 63 -0.89 10.39 -3.71
N GLN A 64 -1.66 11.40 -3.32
CA GLN A 64 -1.13 12.62 -2.68
C GLN A 64 -0.49 12.36 -1.31
N ASP A 65 -0.81 11.23 -0.68
CA ASP A 65 -0.33 10.90 0.66
C ASP A 65 1.01 10.15 0.67
N LEU A 66 1.51 9.62 -0.46
CA LEU A 66 2.73 8.80 -0.49
C LEU A 66 3.79 9.30 -1.47
N PRO A 67 5.07 9.33 -1.07
CA PRO A 67 6.17 9.60 -2.00
C PRO A 67 6.40 8.41 -2.95
N SER A 68 7.00 8.68 -4.11
CA SER A 68 7.34 7.69 -5.13
C SER A 68 8.28 6.58 -4.64
N THR A 69 9.04 6.84 -3.59
CA THR A 69 9.96 5.89 -2.95
C THR A 69 9.90 6.03 -1.43
N PRO A 70 10.12 4.95 -0.65
CA PRO A 70 10.24 5.07 0.81
C PRO A 70 11.35 6.05 1.20
N ALA A 71 11.10 6.88 2.20
CA ALA A 71 12.11 7.83 2.71
C ALA A 71 13.28 7.08 3.37
N ALA A 72 14.54 7.47 3.13
CA ALA A 72 15.70 6.70 3.62
C ALA A 72 15.73 6.46 5.15
N ASN A 73 15.18 7.39 5.93
CA ASN A 73 15.08 7.30 7.40
C ASN A 73 13.63 7.18 7.89
N TYR A 74 12.78 6.47 7.12
CA TYR A 74 11.35 6.36 7.42
C TYR A 74 11.03 5.83 8.83
N GLU A 75 11.94 5.07 9.43
CA GLU A 75 11.74 4.46 10.76
C GLU A 75 11.56 5.49 11.87
N ASN A 76 12.13 6.69 11.69
CA ASN A 76 12.06 7.80 12.65
C ASN A 76 11.09 8.91 12.19
N ASP A 77 10.42 8.72 11.05
CA ASP A 77 9.51 9.69 10.47
C ASP A 77 8.06 9.27 10.75
N GLU A 78 7.54 9.68 11.90
CA GLU A 78 6.17 9.31 12.31
C GLU A 78 5.11 9.81 11.32
N ASP A 79 5.31 11.00 10.73
CA ASP A 79 4.38 11.57 9.75
C ASP A 79 4.33 10.71 8.48
N PHE A 80 5.48 10.25 8.00
CA PHE A 80 5.55 9.27 6.92
C PHE A 80 4.88 7.95 7.29
N LEU A 81 5.16 7.40 8.48
CA LEU A 81 4.56 6.14 8.93
C LEU A 81 3.04 6.25 9.06
N ARG A 82 2.50 7.41 9.48
CA ARG A 82 1.05 7.67 9.54
C ARG A 82 0.41 7.71 8.17
N LYS A 83 1.07 8.34 7.19
CA LYS A 83 0.59 8.35 5.80
C LYS A 83 0.55 6.94 5.21
N VAL A 84 1.60 6.16 5.45
CA VAL A 84 1.70 4.76 5.03
C VAL A 84 0.63 3.89 5.71
N HIS A 85 0.42 4.07 7.02
CA HIS A 85 -0.64 3.39 7.77
C HIS A 85 -2.01 3.64 7.15
N ARG A 86 -2.34 4.91 6.90
CA ARG A 86 -3.62 5.31 6.32
C ARG A 86 -3.87 4.62 4.99
N VAL A 87 -2.90 4.65 4.07
CA VAL A 87 -3.07 4.00 2.75
C VAL A 87 -3.11 2.47 2.87
N LEU A 88 -2.29 1.85 3.72
CA LEU A 88 -2.22 0.40 3.83
C LEU A 88 -3.43 -0.22 4.51
N LEU A 89 -3.93 0.44 5.57
CA LEU A 89 -4.83 -0.16 6.53
C LEU A 89 -6.19 0.55 6.65
N GLU A 90 -6.31 1.83 6.33
CA GLU A 90 -7.58 2.55 6.48
C GLU A 90 -8.40 2.58 5.19
#